data_AF-A0A7Y9N3V4-F1
#
_entry.id   AF-A0A7Y9N3V4-F1
#
_cell.length_a   1.000
_cell.length_b   1.000
_cell.length_c   1.000
_cell.angle_alpha   90.00
_cell.angle_beta   90.00
_cell.angle_gamma   90.00
#
_symmetry.space_group_name_H-M   'P 1'
#
loop_
_entity.id
_entity.type
_entity.pdbx_description
1 polymer ?
#
loop_
_entity_poly.entity_id
_entity_poly.type
_entity_poly.pdbx_seq_one_letter_code
_entity_poly.pdbx_strand_id
1 'polypeptide(L)' 'MTEIPEIRAFPLRSHPYLIIYTHDPDAVRVHRVLHTRRDIAAVLRDRI' A
#
# COMPACT_ATOMS: atom_id res chain seq x y z
N MET A 1 -11.61 15.19 7.25
CA MET A 1 -10.47 14.68 6.46
C MET A 1 -9.77 13.64 7.32
N THR A 2 -10.04 12.37 7.08
CA THR A 2 -9.49 11.26 7.88
C THR A 2 -8.20 10.81 7.22
N GLU A 3 -7.13 11.56 7.48
CA GLU A 3 -5.79 11.07 7.17
C GLU A 3 -5.43 10.01 8.21
N ILE A 4 -4.87 8.89 7.77
CA ILE A 4 -4.26 7.90 8.67
C ILE A 4 -2.81 8.36 8.84
N PRO A 5 -2.43 8.91 10.00
CA PRO A 5 -1.07 9.35 10.22
C PRO A 5 -0.10 8.18 10.01
N GLU A 6 1.05 8.48 9.42
CA GLU A 6 2.14 7.51 9.19
C GLU A 6 1.77 6.31 8.31
N ILE A 7 0.75 6.44 7.47
CA ILE A 7 0.46 5.42 6.46
C ILE A 7 1.64 5.25 5.50
N ARG A 8 2.07 4.01 5.32
CA ARG A 8 3.21 3.62 4.49
C ARG A 8 2.75 2.67 3.40
N ALA A 9 3.48 2.69 2.29
CA ALA A 9 3.28 1.79 1.18
C ALA A 9 4.56 1.00 0.90
N PHE A 10 4.43 -0.31 0.71
CA PHE A 10 5.55 -1.20 0.41
C PHE A 10 5.26 -2.03 -0.85
N PRO A 11 5.92 -1.74 -1.98
CA PRO A 11 5.78 -2.53 -3.21
C PRO A 11 6.61 -3.82 -3.13
N LEU A 12 6.00 -4.95 -3.49
CA LEU A 12 6.71 -6.23 -3.61
C LEU A 12 7.39 -6.31 -4.98
N ARG A 13 8.71 -6.07 -5.06
CA ARG A 13 9.42 -5.87 -6.34
C ARG A 13 9.27 -7.00 -7.39
N SER A 14 9.02 -8.24 -6.96
CA SER A 14 8.84 -9.39 -7.88
C SER A 14 7.39 -9.86 -8.03
N HIS A 15 6.44 -9.21 -7.35
CA HIS A 15 5.03 -9.60 -7.37
C HIS A 15 4.15 -8.37 -7.60
N PRO A 16 3.02 -8.48 -8.32
CA PRO A 16 2.18 -7.33 -8.63
C PRO A 16 1.32 -6.89 -7.43
N TYR A 17 1.92 -6.70 -6.25
CA TYR A 17 1.24 -6.36 -5.01
C TYR A 17 1.88 -5.14 -4.32
N LEU A 18 1.02 -4.29 -3.78
CA LEU A 18 1.35 -3.15 -2.95
C LEU A 18 0.69 -3.31 -1.58
N ILE A 19 1.49 -3.24 -0.51
CA ILE A 19 0.99 -3.34 0.86
C ILE A 19 0.87 -1.94 1.44
N ILE A 20 -0.31 -1.61 1.98
CA ILE A 20 -0.56 -0.37 2.72
C ILE A 20 -0.64 -0.70 4.20
N TYR A 21 0.19 -0.07 5.02
CA TYR A 21 0.34 -0.41 6.43
C TYR A 21 0.69 0.80 7.30
N THR A 22 0.50 0.67 8.61
CA THR A 22 1.11 1.54 9.63
C THR A 22 2.05 0.71 10.51
N HIS A 23 3.10 1.35 11.02
CA HIS A 23 4.08 0.71 11.88
C HIS A 23 3.90 1.21 13.31
N ASP A 24 3.24 0.41 14.14
CA ASP A 24 3.17 0.63 15.58
C ASP A 24 4.46 0.06 16.23
N PRO A 25 4.85 0.50 17.44
CA PRO A 25 6.08 0.03 18.10
C PRO A 25 6.16 -1.50 18.26
N ASP A 26 5.02 -2.16 18.50
CA ASP A 26 4.94 -3.59 18.79
C ASP A 26 4.34 -4.41 17.64
N ALA A 27 3.80 -3.75 16.61
CA ALA A 27 3.05 -4.42 15.57
C ALA A 27 3.03 -3.65 14.24
N VAL A 28 2.97 -4.39 13.14
CA VAL A 28 2.66 -3.84 11.82
C VAL A 28 1.19 -4.08 11.53
N ARG A 29 0.41 -3.00 11.38
CA ARG A 29 -1.00 -3.10 10.99
C ARG A 29 -1.12 -2.95 9.48
N VAL A 30 -1.45 -4.06 8.82
CA VAL A 30 -1.74 -4.06 7.38
C VAL A 30 -3.19 -3.65 7.15
N HIS A 31 -3.38 -2.56 6.41
CA HIS A 31 -4.71 -2.04 6.09
C HIS A 31 -5.27 -2.68 4.82
N ARG A 32 -4.42 -2.80 3.79
CA ARG A 32 -4.77 -3.37 2.49
C ARG A 32 -3.56 -4.01 1.82
N VAL A 33 -3.86 -5.05 1.04
CA VAL A 33 -2.94 -5.63 0.06
C VAL A 33 -3.63 -5.48 -1.30
N LEU A 34 -3.02 -4.70 -2.19
CA LEU A 34 -3.62 -4.33 -3.47
C LEU A 34 -2.84 -5.00 -4.59
N HIS A 35 -3.53 -5.63 -5.53
CA HIS A 35 -2.91 -6.08 -6.77
C HIS A 35 -2.76 -4.91 -7.74
N THR A 36 -1.54 -4.53 -8.08
CA THR A 36 -1.22 -3.30 -8.83
C THR A 36 -1.90 -3.22 -10.19
N ARG A 37 -2.17 -4.37 -10.83
CA ARG A 37 -2.89 -4.42 -12.12
C ARG A 37 -4.41 -4.55 -12.03
N ARG A 38 -4.95 -4.92 -10.88
CA ARG A 38 -6.40 -5.18 -10.74
C ARG A 38 -7.09 -4.08 -9.95
N ASP A 39 -6.44 -3.66 -8.87
CA ASP A 39 -7.05 -2.81 -7.86
C ASP A 39 -6.60 -1.34 -7.99
N ILE A 40 -5.45 -1.09 -8.62
CA ILE A 40 -4.96 0.27 -8.91
C ILE A 40 -5.33 0.62 -10.35
N ALA A 41 -6.07 1.74 -10.52
CA ALA A 41 -6.45 2.25 -11.82
C ALA A 41 -5.22 2.52 -12.69
N ALA A 42 -5.32 2.27 -13.99
CA ALA A 42 -4.18 2.37 -14.91
C ALA A 42 -3.50 3.75 -14.87
N VAL A 43 -4.28 4.83 -14.72
CA VAL A 43 -3.79 6.22 -14.62
C VAL A 43 -2.91 6.50 -13.39
N LEU A 44 -3.00 5.66 -12.36
CA LEU A 44 -2.22 5.78 -11.12
C LEU A 44 -0.96 4.91 -11.13
N ARG A 45 -0.79 4.01 -12.12
CA ARG A 45 0.33 3.06 -12.17
C ARG A 45 1.66 3.71 -12.54
N ASP A 46 1.64 4.78 -13.32
CA ASP A 46 2.88 5.44 -13.76
C ASP A 46 3.56 6.26 -12.64
N ARG A 47 2.98 6.25 -11.43
CA ARG A 47 3.41 7.06 -10.29
C ARG A 47 3.86 6.23 -9.07
N ILE A 48 3.88 4.90 -9.19
CA ILE A 48 4.28 3.95 -8.13
C ILE A 48 5.54 3.18 -8.50
#